data_AF-A0A3A8LP50-F1
#
_entry.id   AF-A0A3A8LP50-F1
#
_cell.length_a   1.000
_cell.length_b   1.000
_cell.length_c   1.000
_cell.angle_alpha   90.00
_cell.angle_beta   90.00
_cell.angle_gamma   90.00
#
_symmetry.space_group_name_H-M   'P 1'
#
loop_
_entity.id
_entity.type
_entity.pdbx_description
1 polymer ?
#
loop_
_entity_poly.entity_id
_entity_poly.type
_entity_poly.pdbx_seq_one_letter_code
_entity_poly.pdbx_strand_id
1 'polypeptide(L)'
;MQLRKMMVMLAAVSTMSFALTACGDDATTPESCSSDTDCASGFCNTAASVCMDTCESAADCPDTEKECAALAGATNTAKVCQCKTNQLCNEDDSTSLVCGAVSKRCEEPGTNTGCTKNSDCGTGETCDTATGQCVGGTTTCSGEGRATCAYGSACYSGTCQAPTAPTCENYTNFSNKAALGTTGPIIFKVATTSAATDSFCPASAPKRVKITISAYSSTPFPATSAELNGLFYVLVNGTAQAPSISSSSGNYVVTGTNRDRADIVANLCVAASSNTASLGYYFTGGNFFCFQSTY
;
A
#
# COMPACT_ATOMS: atom_id res chain seq x y z
N MET A 1 -89.41 41.63 -1.77
CA MET A 1 -88.70 41.12 -2.97
C MET A 1 -87.89 39.92 -2.50
N GLN A 2 -88.40 38.69 -2.70
CA GLN A 2 -87.95 37.75 -3.75
C GLN A 2 -86.45 37.41 -3.61
N LEU A 3 -85.95 36.18 -3.60
CA LEU A 3 -86.47 34.85 -3.91
C LEU A 3 -85.38 33.82 -3.50
N ARG A 4 -85.83 32.65 -3.04
CA ARG A 4 -85.24 31.30 -3.21
C ARG A 4 -83.84 30.91 -2.67
N LYS A 5 -83.93 30.00 -1.68
CA LYS A 5 -83.15 28.77 -1.45
C LYS A 5 -82.57 28.10 -2.73
N MET A 6 -81.33 27.58 -2.67
CA MET A 6 -80.97 26.21 -3.09
C MET A 6 -79.53 25.81 -2.68
N MET A 7 -79.39 24.54 -2.28
CA MET A 7 -78.20 23.81 -1.82
C MET A 7 -77.16 23.52 -2.94
N VAL A 8 -75.91 23.20 -2.58
CA VAL A 8 -75.23 21.88 -2.75
C VAL A 8 -73.69 22.03 -2.63
N MET A 9 -73.07 21.02 -1.99
CA MET A 9 -71.64 20.77 -1.72
C MET A 9 -70.71 20.77 -2.96
N LEU A 10 -69.40 21.04 -2.79
CA LEU A 10 -68.30 20.05 -2.99
C LEU A 10 -66.88 20.61 -2.71
N ALA A 11 -66.09 19.80 -1.99
CA ALA A 11 -64.65 19.49 -2.15
C ALA A 11 -63.52 20.56 -2.10
N ALA A 12 -62.75 20.47 -1.02
CA ALA A 12 -61.33 20.04 -0.96
C ALA A 12 -60.14 20.94 -1.37
N VAL A 13 -59.06 20.72 -0.60
CA VAL A 13 -57.61 20.89 -0.85
C VAL A 13 -56.95 22.24 -0.49
N SER A 14 -56.39 22.23 0.72
CA SER A 14 -55.06 22.71 1.17
C SER A 14 -54.16 23.50 0.21
N THR A 15 -53.66 24.64 0.68
CA THR A 15 -52.24 25.06 0.56
C THR A 15 -51.92 26.06 1.68
N MET A 16 -51.25 25.60 2.75
CA MET A 16 -50.53 26.51 3.66
C MET A 16 -49.08 26.55 3.20
N SER A 17 -48.71 27.68 2.60
CA SER A 17 -47.33 28.07 2.36
C SER A 17 -46.67 28.43 3.69
N PHE A 18 -45.68 27.64 4.11
CA PHE A 18 -44.67 28.09 5.05
C PHE A 18 -43.34 28.20 4.32
N ALA A 19 -42.94 29.45 4.09
CA ALA A 19 -41.58 29.81 3.75
C ALA A 19 -40.71 29.52 4.99
N LEU A 20 -39.81 28.55 4.87
CA LEU A 20 -38.72 28.36 5.81
C LEU A 20 -37.49 29.06 5.24
N THR A 21 -37.16 30.15 5.92
CA THR A 21 -35.85 30.81 5.94
C THR A 21 -34.72 29.79 5.97
N ALA A 22 -33.86 29.88 4.96
CA ALA A 22 -32.56 29.24 4.91
C ALA A 22 -31.66 29.78 6.03
N CYS A 23 -31.45 28.97 7.06
CA CYS A 23 -30.26 29.03 7.89
C CYS A 23 -29.24 28.08 7.28
N GLY A 24 -28.04 28.58 7.03
CA GLY A 24 -26.87 27.73 6.88
C GLY A 24 -26.66 26.99 8.19
N ASP A 25 -26.70 25.66 8.13
CA ASP A 25 -26.10 24.81 9.13
C ASP A 25 -25.18 23.89 8.35
N ASP A 26 -23.89 24.18 8.51
CA ASP A 26 -22.78 23.26 8.35
C ASP A 26 -23.01 22.15 9.40
N ALA A 27 -24.00 21.29 9.14
CA ALA A 27 -24.23 20.11 9.92
C ALA A 27 -23.06 19.19 9.59
N THR A 28 -22.01 19.31 10.40
CA THR A 28 -20.94 18.31 10.50
C THR A 28 -21.62 16.96 10.66
N THR A 29 -21.81 16.28 9.54
CA THR A 29 -22.20 14.88 9.51
C THR A 29 -21.19 14.16 10.39
N PRO A 30 -21.62 13.24 11.25
CA PRO A 30 -20.67 12.35 11.90
C PRO A 30 -19.87 11.68 10.78
N GLU A 31 -18.60 12.06 10.61
CA GLU A 31 -17.72 11.46 9.61
C GLU A 31 -17.54 9.96 9.89
N SER A 32 -17.86 9.54 11.12
CA SER A 32 -17.84 8.16 11.57
C SER A 32 -19.23 7.66 12.00
N CYS A 33 -19.60 6.45 11.61
CA CYS A 33 -20.79 5.75 12.08
C CYS A 33 -20.49 4.31 12.52
N SER A 34 -21.29 3.80 13.46
CA SER A 34 -21.27 2.41 13.93
C SER A 34 -22.57 1.67 13.63
N SER A 35 -23.64 2.40 13.35
CA SER A 35 -24.96 1.91 13.01
C SER A 35 -25.72 2.92 12.15
N ASP A 36 -26.74 2.46 11.43
CA ASP A 36 -27.57 3.30 10.55
C ASP A 36 -28.23 4.49 11.27
N THR A 37 -28.48 4.37 12.58
CA THR A 37 -29.06 5.45 13.39
C THR A 37 -28.10 6.60 13.66
N ASP A 38 -26.80 6.40 13.42
CA ASP A 38 -25.77 7.42 13.60
C ASP A 38 -25.75 8.41 12.40
N CYS A 39 -26.39 8.05 11.29
CA CYS A 39 -26.36 8.80 10.04
C CYS A 39 -27.67 9.55 9.79
N ALA A 40 -27.57 10.81 9.37
CA ALA A 40 -28.73 11.63 9.01
C ALA A 40 -29.52 11.04 7.81
N SER A 41 -28.81 10.39 6.89
CA SER A 41 -29.34 9.70 5.72
C SER A 41 -29.85 8.29 6.00
N GLY A 42 -29.68 7.78 7.23
CA GLY A 42 -30.16 6.47 7.67
C GLY A 42 -29.37 5.26 7.13
N PHE A 43 -28.17 5.45 6.57
CA PHE A 43 -27.31 4.37 6.13
C PHE A 43 -25.87 4.54 6.60
N CYS A 44 -25.37 3.55 7.33
CA CYS A 44 -24.00 3.44 7.77
C CYS A 44 -23.28 2.30 7.04
N ASN A 45 -22.23 2.64 6.29
CA ASN A 45 -21.24 1.65 5.87
C ASN A 45 -20.38 1.29 7.08
N THR A 46 -20.83 0.31 7.87
CA THR A 46 -20.15 -0.15 9.08
C THR A 46 -18.76 -0.73 8.81
N ALA A 47 -18.46 -1.15 7.57
CA ALA A 47 -17.14 -1.65 7.19
C ALA A 47 -16.10 -0.53 7.04
N ALA A 48 -16.52 0.66 6.62
CA ALA A 48 -15.68 1.85 6.51
C ALA A 48 -16.00 2.91 7.58
N SER A 49 -16.92 2.61 8.49
CA SER A 49 -17.50 3.52 9.46
C SER A 49 -17.95 4.85 8.84
N VAL A 50 -18.52 4.88 7.65
CA VAL A 50 -18.89 6.14 6.96
C VAL A 50 -20.38 6.21 6.67
N CYS A 51 -20.99 7.37 6.91
CA CYS A 51 -22.37 7.63 6.52
C CYS A 51 -22.46 7.83 5.00
N MET A 52 -23.44 7.16 4.38
CA MET A 52 -23.68 7.24 2.94
C MET A 52 -25.07 7.77 2.66
N ASP A 53 -25.22 8.52 1.57
CA ASP A 53 -26.52 9.00 1.13
C ASP A 53 -27.30 7.89 0.43
N THR A 54 -28.58 7.76 0.79
CA THR A 54 -29.49 6.81 0.14
C THR A 54 -30.02 7.41 -1.15
N CYS A 55 -30.29 6.56 -2.13
CA CYS A 55 -30.71 6.98 -3.47
C CYS A 55 -31.75 6.00 -4.04
N GLU A 56 -32.58 6.46 -4.98
CA GLU A 56 -33.49 5.59 -5.73
C GLU A 56 -32.94 5.26 -7.13
N SER A 57 -32.20 6.22 -7.70
CA SER A 57 -31.60 6.20 -9.01
C SER A 57 -30.25 6.92 -9.04
N ALA A 58 -29.46 6.70 -10.10
CA ALA A 58 -28.17 7.36 -10.29
C ALA A 58 -28.27 8.90 -10.44
N ALA A 59 -29.46 9.43 -10.72
CA ALA A 59 -29.68 10.89 -10.84
C ALA A 59 -29.81 11.58 -9.47
N ASP A 60 -30.04 10.80 -8.40
CA ASP A 60 -30.15 11.32 -7.03
C ASP A 60 -28.78 11.48 -6.37
N CYS A 61 -27.73 10.99 -7.03
CA CYS A 61 -26.37 11.01 -6.52
C CYS A 61 -25.56 12.19 -7.07
N PRO A 62 -24.59 12.70 -6.29
CA PRO A 62 -23.61 13.66 -6.78
C PRO A 62 -22.94 13.17 -8.07
N ASP A 63 -22.48 14.10 -8.92
CA ASP A 63 -21.78 13.73 -10.16
C ASP A 63 -20.49 12.91 -9.90
N THR A 64 -19.94 13.02 -8.67
CA THR A 64 -18.82 12.22 -8.18
C THR A 64 -19.18 10.76 -7.80
N GLU A 65 -20.46 10.45 -7.61
CA GLU A 65 -20.96 9.18 -7.05
C GLU A 65 -22.16 8.61 -7.85
N LYS A 66 -22.09 8.68 -9.18
CA LYS A 66 -23.16 8.29 -10.14
C LYS A 66 -23.65 6.83 -10.10
N GLU A 67 -23.25 6.03 -9.13
CA GLU A 67 -23.75 4.67 -8.96
C GLU A 67 -24.69 4.60 -7.76
N CYS A 68 -25.99 4.41 -8.03
CA CYS A 68 -26.97 4.12 -7.00
C CYS A 68 -27.23 2.62 -6.90
N ALA A 69 -26.59 1.96 -5.94
CA ALA A 69 -26.66 0.51 -5.78
C ALA A 69 -26.69 0.09 -4.31
N ALA A 70 -27.14 -1.13 -4.04
CA ALA A 70 -26.99 -1.72 -2.72
C ALA A 70 -25.49 -1.94 -2.42
N LEU A 71 -25.06 -1.60 -1.20
CA LEU A 71 -23.67 -1.81 -0.80
C LEU A 71 -23.40 -3.31 -0.63
N ALA A 72 -22.39 -3.82 -1.33
CA ALA A 72 -22.05 -5.23 -1.28
C ALA A 72 -21.63 -5.66 0.14
N GLY A 73 -22.33 -6.64 0.71
CA GLY A 73 -22.04 -7.15 2.05
C GLY A 73 -22.73 -6.41 3.20
N ALA A 74 -23.50 -5.35 2.91
CA ALA A 74 -24.33 -4.70 3.91
C ALA A 74 -25.56 -5.55 4.26
N THR A 75 -25.99 -5.49 5.53
CA THR A 75 -27.26 -6.09 6.00
C THR A 75 -28.47 -5.26 5.59
N ASN A 76 -28.26 -3.96 5.39
CA ASN A 76 -29.27 -3.04 4.88
C ASN A 76 -29.31 -3.09 3.34
N THR A 77 -30.49 -3.33 2.78
CA THR A 77 -30.72 -3.46 1.32
C THR A 77 -31.01 -2.13 0.64
N ALA A 78 -30.98 -1.01 1.37
CA ALA A 78 -31.10 0.31 0.77
C ALA A 78 -30.01 0.54 -0.27
N LYS A 79 -30.35 1.26 -1.33
CA LYS A 79 -29.35 1.71 -2.30
C LYS A 79 -28.72 2.98 -1.79
N VAL A 80 -27.42 3.09 -2.01
CA VAL A 80 -26.61 4.24 -1.64
C VAL A 80 -25.80 4.74 -2.82
N CYS A 81 -25.45 6.01 -2.78
CA CYS A 81 -24.55 6.62 -3.74
C CYS A 81 -23.15 6.08 -3.54
N GLN A 82 -22.56 5.57 -4.62
CA GLN A 82 -21.26 4.93 -4.64
C GLN A 82 -20.43 5.53 -5.78
N CYS A 83 -19.16 5.77 -5.52
CA CYS A 83 -18.20 5.93 -6.58
C CYS A 83 -17.95 4.56 -7.24
N LYS A 84 -17.73 4.55 -8.56
CA LYS A 84 -17.43 3.34 -9.32
C LYS A 84 -15.99 3.28 -9.80
N THR A 85 -15.46 4.43 -10.19
CA THR A 85 -14.13 4.58 -10.75
C THR A 85 -13.50 5.82 -10.18
N ASN A 86 -12.17 5.84 -10.10
CA ASN A 86 -11.44 7.05 -9.70
C ASN A 86 -11.76 8.23 -10.62
N GLN A 87 -12.07 7.97 -11.89
CA GLN A 87 -12.41 9.02 -12.84
C GLN A 87 -13.69 9.78 -12.46
N LEU A 88 -14.64 9.14 -11.76
CA LEU A 88 -15.83 9.83 -11.25
C LEU A 88 -15.49 10.74 -10.07
N CYS A 89 -14.47 10.41 -9.29
CA CYS A 89 -14.05 11.22 -8.14
C CYS A 89 -13.23 12.46 -8.49
N ASN A 90 -12.88 12.63 -9.76
CA ASN A 90 -11.98 13.66 -10.24
C ASN A 90 -12.76 14.64 -11.12
N GLU A 91 -13.49 15.56 -10.47
CA GLU A 91 -14.08 16.71 -11.15
C GLU A 91 -13.09 17.88 -11.18
N ASP A 92 -13.02 18.57 -12.32
CA ASP A 92 -12.26 19.81 -12.55
C ASP A 92 -10.75 19.78 -12.23
N ASP A 93 -9.97 19.09 -13.08
CA ASP A 93 -8.49 19.04 -13.09
C ASP A 93 -7.81 18.56 -11.79
N SER A 94 -8.58 18.24 -10.76
CA SER A 94 -8.13 17.50 -9.58
C SER A 94 -7.93 16.04 -9.96
N THR A 95 -6.71 15.53 -9.80
CA THR A 95 -6.40 14.08 -9.95
C THR A 95 -6.11 13.42 -8.62
N SER A 96 -6.44 14.08 -7.49
CA SER A 96 -6.03 13.60 -6.18
C SER A 96 -6.98 12.54 -5.65
N LEU A 97 -8.28 12.59 -5.93
CA LEU A 97 -9.25 11.70 -5.27
C LEU A 97 -9.37 10.33 -5.97
N VAL A 98 -9.50 9.29 -5.14
CA VAL A 98 -9.72 7.91 -5.57
C VAL A 98 -11.07 7.42 -5.06
N CYS A 99 -11.63 6.44 -5.76
CA CYS A 99 -12.82 5.77 -5.29
C CYS A 99 -12.43 4.71 -4.25
N GLY A 100 -12.80 4.93 -2.99
CA GLY A 100 -12.44 4.06 -1.88
C GLY A 100 -12.94 2.63 -2.08
N ALA A 101 -12.05 1.66 -1.86
CA ALA A 101 -12.37 0.25 -2.11
C ALA A 101 -13.46 -0.26 -1.15
N VAL A 102 -13.41 0.19 0.10
CA VAL A 102 -14.33 -0.20 1.19
C VAL A 102 -15.38 0.87 1.44
N SER A 103 -14.99 2.15 1.48
CA SER A 103 -15.92 3.27 1.72
C SER A 103 -16.90 3.47 0.55
N LYS A 104 -16.49 3.14 -0.68
CA LYS A 104 -17.22 3.45 -1.93
C LYS A 104 -17.54 4.93 -2.07
N ARG A 105 -16.73 5.79 -1.44
CA ARG A 105 -16.80 7.24 -1.56
C ARG A 105 -15.55 7.79 -2.24
N CYS A 106 -15.64 9.01 -2.75
CA CYS A 106 -14.47 9.73 -3.21
C CYS A 106 -13.66 10.25 -2.02
N GLU A 107 -12.40 9.84 -1.96
CA GLU A 107 -11.53 10.07 -0.81
C GLU A 107 -10.09 10.32 -1.27
N GLU A 108 -9.29 10.95 -0.42
CA GLU A 108 -7.88 11.17 -0.72
C GLU A 108 -7.14 9.81 -0.64
N PRO A 109 -6.17 9.53 -1.53
CA PRO A 109 -5.42 8.29 -1.52
C PRO A 109 -4.81 8.06 -0.14
N GLY A 110 -5.23 6.97 0.48
CA GLY A 110 -4.80 6.59 1.82
C GLY A 110 -5.64 7.11 2.99
N THR A 111 -6.86 7.61 2.77
CA THR A 111 -7.82 7.94 3.86
C THR A 111 -8.84 6.84 4.16
N ASN A 112 -8.69 5.62 3.61
CA ASN A 112 -9.54 4.47 3.98
C ASN A 112 -9.37 4.15 5.47
N THR A 113 -10.23 4.72 6.32
CA THR A 113 -10.44 4.25 7.69
C THR A 113 -11.11 2.89 7.67
N GLY A 114 -10.58 1.93 8.42
CA GLY A 114 -11.18 0.62 8.65
C GLY A 114 -10.31 -0.58 8.25
N CYS A 115 -9.06 -0.38 7.85
CA CYS A 115 -8.20 -1.51 7.54
C CYS A 115 -7.73 -2.21 8.83
N THR A 116 -7.71 -3.55 8.81
CA THR A 116 -7.12 -4.36 9.88
C THR A 116 -5.93 -5.18 9.38
N LYS A 117 -5.79 -5.30 8.07
CA LYS A 117 -4.75 -6.04 7.36
C LYS A 117 -4.58 -5.47 5.94
N ASN A 118 -3.43 -5.74 5.33
CA ASN A 118 -3.09 -5.18 4.01
C ASN A 118 -4.06 -5.56 2.89
N SER A 119 -4.75 -6.70 2.99
CA SER A 119 -5.74 -7.11 2.01
C SER A 119 -7.01 -6.25 2.02
N ASP A 120 -7.20 -5.45 3.06
CA ASP A 120 -8.34 -4.55 3.20
C ASP A 120 -8.12 -3.24 2.42
N CYS A 121 -6.90 -3.00 1.94
CA CYS A 121 -6.50 -1.81 1.23
C CYS A 121 -6.44 -2.04 -0.30
N GLY A 122 -6.43 -0.94 -1.06
CA GLY A 122 -6.26 -0.97 -2.50
C GLY A 122 -4.95 -1.64 -2.92
N THR A 123 -4.87 -2.05 -4.20
CA THR A 123 -3.64 -2.68 -4.72
C THR A 123 -2.48 -1.69 -4.60
N GLY A 124 -1.46 -2.04 -3.81
CA GLY A 124 -0.30 -1.17 -3.59
C GLY A 124 -0.45 -0.23 -2.39
N GLU A 125 -1.42 -0.46 -1.51
CA GLU A 125 -1.56 0.23 -0.22
C GLU A 125 -1.28 -0.75 0.93
N THR A 126 -0.85 -0.25 2.09
CA THR A 126 -0.56 -1.07 3.28
C THR A 126 -1.43 -0.60 4.44
N CYS A 127 -1.95 -1.49 5.26
CA CYS A 127 -2.72 -1.05 6.41
C CYS A 127 -1.80 -0.58 7.54
N ASP A 128 -1.88 0.69 7.93
CA ASP A 128 -1.38 1.16 9.22
C ASP A 128 -2.35 0.72 10.31
N THR A 129 -2.01 -0.37 11.00
CA THR A 129 -2.85 -0.96 12.06
C THR A 129 -2.93 -0.10 13.32
N ALA A 130 -2.08 0.93 13.48
CA ALA A 130 -2.16 1.83 14.63
C ALA A 130 -3.22 2.91 14.43
N THR A 131 -3.41 3.36 13.19
CA THR A 131 -4.41 4.39 12.83
C THR A 131 -5.65 3.80 12.15
N GLY A 132 -5.59 2.56 11.71
CA GLY A 132 -6.65 1.91 10.91
C GLY A 132 -6.75 2.44 9.50
N GLN A 133 -5.67 3.06 8.98
CA GLN A 133 -5.64 3.74 7.67
C GLN A 133 -4.80 2.97 6.65
N CYS A 134 -5.29 2.84 5.44
CA CYS A 134 -4.47 2.38 4.32
C CYS A 134 -3.47 3.46 3.94
N VAL A 135 -2.16 3.19 3.94
CA VAL A 135 -1.10 4.17 3.65
C VAL A 135 -0.25 3.74 2.45
N GLY A 136 0.15 4.73 1.66
CA GLY A 136 0.94 4.58 0.43
C GLY A 136 0.08 4.46 -0.82
N GLY A 137 0.62 4.84 -1.99
CA GLY A 137 -0.12 4.76 -3.26
C GLY A 137 0.35 5.70 -4.38
N THR A 138 1.39 6.52 -4.21
CA THR A 138 1.89 7.34 -5.34
C THR A 138 2.50 6.42 -6.40
N THR A 139 2.00 6.46 -7.64
CA THR A 139 2.59 5.72 -8.76
C THR A 139 3.94 6.28 -9.18
N THR A 140 4.21 7.53 -8.83
CA THR A 140 5.47 8.23 -9.08
C THR A 140 6.27 8.40 -7.79
N CYS A 141 7.59 8.48 -7.92
CA CYS A 141 8.50 8.63 -6.80
C CYS A 141 9.78 9.33 -7.24
N SER A 142 10.50 9.92 -6.28
CA SER A 142 11.84 10.48 -6.49
C SER A 142 12.82 9.88 -5.48
N GLY A 143 13.98 9.43 -5.94
CA GLY A 143 15.00 8.79 -5.10
C GLY A 143 15.11 7.28 -5.32
N GLU A 144 15.64 6.56 -4.32
CA GLU A 144 15.83 5.10 -4.36
C GLU A 144 15.21 4.43 -3.12
N GLY A 145 14.88 3.14 -3.23
CA GLY A 145 14.33 2.34 -2.13
C GLY A 145 12.83 2.57 -1.97
N ARG A 146 12.32 2.53 -0.74
CA ARG A 146 10.89 2.73 -0.48
C ARG A 146 10.43 4.13 -0.91
N ALA A 147 11.19 5.19 -0.62
CA ALA A 147 10.78 6.57 -0.91
C ALA A 147 9.33 6.86 -0.45
N THR A 148 8.47 7.38 -1.33
CA THR A 148 7.02 7.56 -1.09
C THR A 148 6.20 6.31 -1.44
N CYS A 149 6.84 5.24 -1.91
CA CYS A 149 6.17 4.01 -2.30
C CYS A 149 5.66 3.23 -1.08
N ALA A 150 4.59 2.47 -1.30
CA ALA A 150 4.07 1.56 -0.31
C ALA A 150 5.03 0.41 0.01
N TYR A 151 4.79 -0.25 1.14
CA TYR A 151 5.59 -1.38 1.55
C TYR A 151 5.48 -2.53 0.54
N GLY A 152 6.59 -3.20 0.26
CA GLY A 152 6.68 -4.19 -0.81
C GLY A 152 6.91 -3.60 -2.20
N SER A 153 6.89 -2.27 -2.36
CA SER A 153 7.28 -1.57 -3.60
C SER A 153 8.53 -0.70 -3.39
N ALA A 154 9.29 -0.47 -4.45
CA ALA A 154 10.42 0.44 -4.43
C ALA A 154 10.37 1.37 -5.64
N CYS A 155 11.10 2.48 -5.53
CA CYS A 155 11.22 3.46 -6.59
C CYS A 155 12.18 2.95 -7.66
N TYR A 156 11.63 2.63 -8.83
CA TYR A 156 12.36 2.24 -10.02
C TYR A 156 12.07 3.23 -11.13
N SER A 157 13.12 3.93 -11.60
CA SER A 157 13.03 4.90 -12.71
C SER A 157 11.91 5.95 -12.55
N GLY A 158 11.69 6.40 -11.31
CA GLY A 158 10.67 7.40 -10.98
C GLY A 158 9.26 6.85 -10.79
N THR A 159 9.08 5.53 -10.80
CA THR A 159 7.79 4.87 -10.56
C THR A 159 7.87 3.86 -9.43
N CYS A 160 6.80 3.76 -8.63
CA CYS A 160 6.69 2.77 -7.58
C CYS A 160 6.31 1.42 -8.18
N GLN A 161 7.19 0.43 -8.07
CA GLN A 161 6.96 -0.91 -8.58
C GLN A 161 7.43 -1.95 -7.55
N ALA A 162 6.76 -3.10 -7.54
CA ALA A 162 7.24 -4.24 -6.75
C ALA A 162 8.59 -4.74 -7.30
N PRO A 163 9.54 -5.17 -6.45
CA PRO A 163 10.74 -5.86 -6.90
C PRO A 163 10.37 -7.03 -7.82
N THR A 164 11.13 -7.20 -8.90
CA THR A 164 10.86 -8.24 -9.89
C THR A 164 10.79 -9.62 -9.25
N ALA A 165 9.76 -10.39 -9.60
CA ALA A 165 9.60 -11.76 -9.11
C ALA A 165 10.84 -12.60 -9.49
N PRO A 166 11.36 -13.44 -8.58
CA PRO A 166 12.59 -14.18 -8.80
C PRO A 166 12.39 -15.33 -9.78
N THR A 167 13.19 -15.37 -10.85
CA THR A 167 13.17 -16.43 -11.89
C THR A 167 14.50 -17.15 -12.06
N CYS A 168 15.52 -16.80 -11.27
CA CYS A 168 16.85 -17.39 -11.36
C CYS A 168 16.89 -18.82 -10.84
N GLU A 169 17.90 -19.57 -11.28
CA GLU A 169 18.14 -20.95 -10.86
C GLU A 169 18.35 -21.08 -9.34
N ASN A 170 19.01 -20.09 -8.71
CA ASN A 170 19.14 -20.00 -7.25
C ASN A 170 17.78 -20.04 -6.57
N TYR A 171 16.77 -19.35 -7.14
CA TYR A 171 15.41 -19.41 -6.64
C TYR A 171 14.81 -20.78 -6.96
N THR A 172 14.82 -21.26 -8.19
CA THR A 172 14.22 -22.56 -8.56
C THR A 172 14.71 -23.70 -7.66
N ASN A 173 16.00 -23.73 -7.33
CA ASN A 173 16.61 -24.79 -6.51
C ASN A 173 16.49 -24.54 -4.99
N PHE A 174 16.11 -23.33 -4.56
CA PHE A 174 15.94 -23.01 -3.15
C PHE A 174 14.67 -23.66 -2.58
N SER A 175 14.85 -24.68 -1.74
CA SER A 175 13.75 -25.48 -1.19
C SER A 175 12.98 -24.79 -0.05
N ASN A 176 13.63 -23.93 0.74
CA ASN A 176 13.02 -23.31 1.93
C ASN A 176 12.20 -22.05 1.61
N LYS A 177 11.21 -22.16 0.72
CA LYS A 177 10.33 -21.04 0.33
C LYS A 177 9.54 -20.44 1.50
N ALA A 178 9.28 -21.23 2.53
CA ALA A 178 8.56 -20.79 3.72
C ALA A 178 9.30 -19.71 4.52
N ALA A 179 10.62 -19.56 4.32
CA ALA A 179 11.40 -18.48 4.93
C ALA A 179 11.22 -17.12 4.23
N LEU A 180 10.56 -17.07 3.08
CA LEU A 180 10.32 -15.85 2.31
C LEU A 180 8.98 -15.21 2.70
N GLY A 181 8.82 -13.94 2.39
CA GLY A 181 7.58 -13.22 2.63
C GLY A 181 7.59 -11.81 2.05
N THR A 182 6.63 -11.02 2.49
CA THR A 182 6.46 -9.62 2.06
C THR A 182 6.34 -8.66 3.24
N THR A 183 6.54 -9.15 4.46
CA THR A 183 6.37 -8.38 5.71
C THR A 183 7.71 -8.05 6.37
N GLY A 184 8.75 -8.84 6.09
CA GLY A 184 10.13 -8.58 6.49
C GLY A 184 10.86 -7.65 5.51
N PRO A 185 12.19 -7.44 5.69
CA PRO A 185 12.96 -6.50 4.89
C PRO A 185 12.88 -6.77 3.38
N ILE A 186 12.73 -5.72 2.60
CA ILE A 186 12.62 -5.77 1.15
C ILE A 186 13.93 -5.30 0.50
N ILE A 187 14.59 -6.22 -0.19
CA ILE A 187 15.75 -5.94 -1.04
C ILE A 187 15.24 -5.35 -2.34
N PHE A 188 15.67 -4.12 -2.64
CA PHE A 188 15.27 -3.41 -3.85
C PHE A 188 16.40 -3.23 -4.85
N LYS A 189 17.65 -3.33 -4.41
CA LYS A 189 18.83 -3.17 -5.26
C LYS A 189 19.98 -4.02 -4.75
N VAL A 190 20.68 -4.66 -5.67
CA VAL A 190 21.93 -5.38 -5.43
C VAL A 190 22.91 -4.97 -6.52
N ALA A 191 24.15 -4.69 -6.15
CA ALA A 191 25.18 -4.24 -7.08
C ALA A 191 26.55 -4.82 -6.72
N THR A 192 27.39 -5.02 -7.73
CA THR A 192 28.81 -5.37 -7.52
C THR A 192 29.61 -4.09 -7.39
N THR A 193 30.30 -3.94 -6.26
CA THR A 193 31.01 -2.70 -5.92
C THR A 193 32.50 -2.81 -6.22
N SER A 194 33.08 -4.01 -6.06
CA SER A 194 34.47 -4.27 -6.46
C SER A 194 34.71 -5.76 -6.59
N ALA A 195 35.65 -6.16 -7.45
CA ALA A 195 36.21 -7.51 -7.44
C ALA A 195 37.73 -7.44 -7.58
N ALA A 196 38.47 -7.91 -6.59
CA ALA A 196 39.93 -7.86 -6.58
C ALA A 196 40.51 -9.03 -5.80
N THR A 197 41.71 -9.48 -6.18
CA THR A 197 42.48 -10.43 -5.37
C THR A 197 43.06 -9.70 -4.18
N ASP A 198 42.76 -10.19 -2.97
CA ASP A 198 43.30 -9.65 -1.73
C ASP A 198 43.39 -10.71 -0.63
N SER A 199 43.93 -10.34 0.53
CA SER A 199 44.19 -11.26 1.64
C SER A 199 42.96 -11.52 2.53
N PHE A 200 41.78 -10.99 2.21
CA PHE A 200 40.57 -11.28 2.97
C PHE A 200 40.12 -12.72 2.73
N CYS A 201 40.28 -13.19 1.50
CA CYS A 201 39.83 -14.51 1.09
C CYS A 201 40.92 -15.58 1.24
N PRO A 202 40.53 -16.86 1.43
CA PRO A 202 41.49 -17.95 1.52
C PRO A 202 42.21 -18.16 0.19
N ALA A 203 43.39 -18.78 0.24
CA ALA A 203 44.21 -19.07 -0.95
C ALA A 203 43.49 -19.91 -2.02
N SER A 204 42.49 -20.73 -1.63
CA SER A 204 41.67 -21.53 -2.53
C SER A 204 40.66 -20.71 -3.35
N ALA A 205 40.30 -19.51 -2.89
CA ALA A 205 39.34 -18.62 -3.53
C ALA A 205 39.74 -17.15 -3.33
N PRO A 206 40.91 -16.73 -3.86
CA PRO A 206 41.60 -15.52 -3.39
C PRO A 206 41.01 -14.21 -3.92
N LYS A 207 40.05 -14.26 -4.84
CA LYS A 207 39.39 -13.06 -5.39
C LYS A 207 38.20 -12.72 -4.50
N ARG A 208 38.22 -11.53 -3.90
CA ARG A 208 37.12 -10.98 -3.12
C ARG A 208 36.21 -10.15 -4.01
N VAL A 209 34.94 -10.52 -4.07
CA VAL A 209 33.87 -9.75 -4.68
C VAL A 209 33.07 -9.08 -3.57
N LYS A 210 32.92 -7.76 -3.64
CA LYS A 210 32.07 -6.98 -2.73
C LYS A 210 30.74 -6.73 -3.41
N ILE A 211 29.67 -7.17 -2.78
CA ILE A 211 28.30 -6.99 -3.23
C ILE A 211 27.58 -6.07 -2.26
N THR A 212 27.10 -4.93 -2.74
CA THR A 212 26.24 -4.03 -1.96
C THR A 212 24.79 -4.45 -2.15
N ILE A 213 24.09 -4.66 -1.03
CA ILE A 213 22.69 -5.06 -0.93
C ILE A 213 21.97 -3.91 -0.24
N SER A 214 21.04 -3.28 -0.95
CA SER A 214 20.22 -2.20 -0.43
C SER A 214 18.82 -2.72 -0.13
N ALA A 215 18.36 -2.49 1.10
CA ALA A 215 17.06 -2.94 1.58
C ALA A 215 16.37 -1.88 2.42
N TYR A 216 15.04 -2.00 2.53
CA TYR A 216 14.25 -1.23 3.48
C TYR A 216 13.36 -2.15 4.33
N SER A 217 12.89 -1.67 5.48
CA SER A 217 12.08 -2.46 6.40
C SER A 217 11.16 -1.56 7.24
N SER A 218 10.00 -2.07 7.65
CA SER A 218 9.10 -1.41 8.60
C SER A 218 9.64 -1.53 10.03
N THR A 219 10.32 -2.63 10.32
CA THR A 219 11.07 -2.84 11.57
C THR A 219 12.48 -2.25 11.41
N PRO A 220 12.98 -1.49 12.40
CA PRO A 220 14.32 -0.91 12.37
C PRO A 220 15.41 -1.96 12.11
N PHE A 221 16.31 -1.66 11.18
CA PHE A 221 17.56 -2.41 11.09
C PHE A 221 18.41 -2.19 12.36
N PRO A 222 19.22 -3.20 12.76
CA PRO A 222 20.11 -3.06 13.90
C PRO A 222 21.12 -1.93 13.71
N ALA A 223 21.70 -1.45 14.81
CA ALA A 223 22.69 -0.39 14.75
C ALA A 223 24.03 -0.89 14.20
N THR A 224 24.32 -2.19 14.38
CA THR A 224 25.59 -2.78 13.99
C THR A 224 25.40 -4.01 13.10
N SER A 225 26.40 -4.30 12.27
CA SER A 225 26.38 -5.47 11.39
C SER A 225 26.43 -6.80 12.16
N ALA A 226 26.95 -6.81 13.38
CA ALA A 226 27.04 -8.01 14.22
C ALA A 226 25.66 -8.48 14.73
N GLU A 227 24.70 -7.55 14.81
CA GLU A 227 23.32 -7.81 15.23
C GLU A 227 22.41 -8.14 14.04
N LEU A 228 22.90 -7.97 12.80
CA LEU A 228 22.14 -8.27 11.59
C LEU A 228 21.97 -9.78 11.44
N ASN A 229 20.78 -10.25 11.81
CA ASN A 229 20.36 -11.62 11.65
C ASN A 229 19.37 -11.76 10.49
N GLY A 230 19.28 -12.97 9.94
CA GLY A 230 18.26 -13.31 8.96
C GLY A 230 18.55 -12.90 7.52
N LEU A 231 19.69 -12.27 7.22
CA LEU A 231 20.16 -12.07 5.85
C LEU A 231 20.93 -13.31 5.35
N PHE A 232 20.58 -13.78 4.17
CA PHE A 232 21.23 -14.91 3.53
C PHE A 232 21.45 -14.65 2.04
N TYR A 233 22.42 -15.37 1.47
CA TYR A 233 22.49 -15.59 0.03
C TYR A 233 22.32 -17.07 -0.30
N VAL A 234 21.88 -17.36 -1.51
CA VAL A 234 21.58 -18.69 -2.00
C VAL A 234 22.41 -18.96 -3.24
N LEU A 235 23.16 -20.05 -3.22
CA LEU A 235 23.94 -20.55 -4.35
C LEU A 235 23.05 -21.17 -5.43
N VAL A 236 23.58 -21.38 -6.63
CA VAL A 236 22.82 -21.95 -7.75
C VAL A 236 22.22 -23.31 -7.39
N ASN A 237 22.92 -24.11 -6.57
CA ASN A 237 22.43 -25.40 -6.09
C ASN A 237 21.32 -25.31 -5.03
N GLY A 238 20.81 -24.10 -4.73
CA GLY A 238 19.75 -23.88 -3.74
C GLY A 238 20.20 -23.80 -2.29
N THR A 239 21.51 -23.94 -2.01
CA THR A 239 22.03 -23.88 -0.64
C THR A 239 22.10 -22.44 -0.14
N ALA A 240 21.47 -22.17 0.99
CA ALA A 240 21.55 -20.88 1.68
C ALA A 240 22.79 -20.78 2.57
N GLN A 241 23.43 -19.61 2.59
CA GLN A 241 24.60 -19.29 3.39
C GLN A 241 24.47 -17.88 3.97
N ALA A 242 25.04 -17.65 5.15
CA ALA A 242 25.11 -16.32 5.73
C ALA A 242 26.23 -15.51 5.05
N PRO A 243 25.99 -14.23 4.67
CA PRO A 243 27.01 -13.40 4.06
C PRO A 243 28.09 -13.02 5.08
N SER A 244 29.33 -12.88 4.59
CA SER A 244 30.40 -12.27 5.38
C SER A 244 30.32 -10.75 5.27
N ILE A 245 29.80 -10.09 6.30
CA ILE A 245 29.70 -8.64 6.38
C ILE A 245 30.85 -8.12 7.24
N SER A 246 31.72 -7.32 6.63
CA SER A 246 32.84 -6.71 7.34
C SER A 246 32.35 -5.58 8.23
N SER A 247 32.87 -5.50 9.46
CA SER A 247 32.60 -4.41 10.41
C SER A 247 33.32 -3.09 10.08
N SER A 248 34.06 -3.04 8.97
CA SER A 248 34.72 -1.79 8.56
C SER A 248 33.68 -0.71 8.25
N SER A 249 34.03 0.54 8.59
CA SER A 249 33.17 1.70 8.35
C SER A 249 32.74 1.77 6.88
N GLY A 250 31.45 2.05 6.65
CA GLY A 250 30.85 2.14 5.33
C GLY A 250 30.36 0.81 4.73
N ASN A 251 30.69 -0.35 5.32
CA ASN A 251 30.19 -1.65 4.83
C ASN A 251 28.82 -2.03 5.39
N TYR A 252 28.36 -1.34 6.43
CA TYR A 252 27.02 -1.46 6.97
C TYR A 252 26.55 -0.06 7.33
N VAL A 253 25.68 0.49 6.50
CA VAL A 253 25.16 1.85 6.68
C VAL A 253 23.66 1.75 6.82
N VAL A 254 23.15 2.30 7.92
CA VAL A 254 21.72 2.34 8.20
C VAL A 254 21.29 3.79 8.28
N THR A 255 20.21 4.12 7.60
CA THR A 255 19.73 5.48 7.39
C THR A 255 18.23 5.57 7.64
N GLY A 256 17.74 6.81 7.69
CA GLY A 256 16.36 7.14 8.00
C GLY A 256 16.08 7.22 9.51
N THR A 257 15.08 8.00 9.88
CA THR A 257 14.78 8.34 11.29
C THR A 257 14.53 7.10 12.15
N ASN A 258 13.95 6.05 11.56
CA ASN A 258 13.67 4.79 12.22
C ASN A 258 14.62 3.66 11.81
N ARG A 259 15.80 3.98 11.22
CA ARG A 259 16.72 2.96 10.67
C ARG A 259 16.02 2.02 9.69
N ASP A 260 15.18 2.58 8.84
CA ASP A 260 14.28 1.88 7.92
C ASP A 260 14.94 1.53 6.59
N ARG A 261 16.14 2.06 6.30
CA ARG A 261 16.96 1.68 5.13
C ARG A 261 18.35 1.23 5.54
N ALA A 262 18.82 0.13 4.95
CA ALA A 262 20.18 -0.37 5.11
C ALA A 262 20.88 -0.61 3.77
N ASP A 263 22.15 -0.23 3.69
CA ASP A 263 23.08 -0.56 2.62
C ASP A 263 24.19 -1.45 3.21
N ILE A 264 24.27 -2.69 2.72
CA ILE A 264 25.04 -3.79 3.33
C ILE A 264 26.05 -4.34 2.32
N VAL A 265 27.33 -4.34 2.65
CA VAL A 265 28.41 -4.86 1.80
C VAL A 265 28.77 -6.27 2.25
N ALA A 266 28.30 -7.25 1.49
CA ALA A 266 28.68 -8.65 1.63
C ALA A 266 29.97 -8.95 0.85
N ASN A 267 30.86 -9.72 1.46
CA ASN A 267 32.10 -10.18 0.85
C ASN A 267 31.93 -11.64 0.43
N LEU A 268 32.22 -11.92 -0.84
CA LEU A 268 32.22 -13.25 -1.42
C LEU A 268 33.63 -13.60 -1.88
N CYS A 269 34.09 -14.79 -1.54
CA CYS A 269 35.38 -15.32 -2.00
C CYS A 269 35.17 -16.28 -3.16
N VAL A 270 35.82 -16.00 -4.29
CA VAL A 270 35.71 -16.79 -5.52
C VAL A 270 37.09 -17.15 -6.08
N ALA A 271 37.13 -18.13 -6.97
CA ALA A 271 38.36 -18.51 -7.66
C ALA A 271 38.97 -17.30 -8.40
N ALA A 272 40.29 -17.25 -8.51
CA ALA A 272 41.00 -16.15 -9.16
C ALA A 272 40.55 -15.93 -10.62
N SER A 273 40.22 -17.01 -11.33
CA SER A 273 39.74 -17.01 -12.72
C SER A 273 38.23 -16.75 -12.86
N SER A 274 37.50 -16.61 -11.75
CA SER A 274 36.07 -16.32 -11.80
C SER A 274 35.84 -14.89 -12.28
N ASN A 275 34.91 -14.73 -13.22
CA ASN A 275 34.48 -13.43 -13.76
C ASN A 275 32.99 -13.17 -13.56
N THR A 276 32.30 -14.13 -12.94
CA THR A 276 30.85 -14.09 -12.74
C THR A 276 30.48 -14.75 -11.42
N ALA A 277 29.40 -14.30 -10.77
CA ALA A 277 28.78 -15.00 -9.65
C ALA A 277 27.25 -14.86 -9.72
N SER A 278 26.54 -15.98 -9.70
CA SER A 278 25.07 -16.01 -9.67
C SER A 278 24.58 -16.31 -8.26
N LEU A 279 23.86 -15.37 -7.66
CA LEU A 279 23.43 -15.44 -6.27
C LEU A 279 21.97 -14.99 -6.12
N GLY A 280 21.23 -15.68 -5.27
CA GLY A 280 19.98 -15.16 -4.73
C GLY A 280 20.22 -14.53 -3.37
N TYR A 281 19.51 -13.47 -3.00
CA TYR A 281 19.57 -12.86 -1.67
C TYR A 281 18.18 -12.80 -1.06
N TYR A 282 18.08 -13.01 0.25
CA TYR A 282 16.82 -12.82 0.95
C TYR A 282 17.04 -12.49 2.42
N PHE A 283 16.06 -11.81 3.01
CA PHE A 283 15.87 -11.77 4.46
C PHE A 283 14.78 -12.74 4.88
N THR A 284 14.86 -13.33 6.07
CA THR A 284 13.74 -14.09 6.65
C THR A 284 12.48 -13.21 6.68
N GLY A 285 11.37 -13.70 6.12
CA GLY A 285 10.11 -12.97 5.97
C GLY A 285 10.10 -11.88 4.89
N GLY A 286 11.23 -11.65 4.22
CA GLY A 286 11.41 -10.69 3.13
C GLY A 286 11.35 -11.32 1.74
N ASN A 287 11.53 -10.48 0.71
CA ASN A 287 11.54 -10.95 -0.68
C ASN A 287 12.84 -11.67 -1.04
N PHE A 288 12.78 -12.46 -2.12
CA PHE A 288 13.97 -13.07 -2.72
C PHE A 288 14.39 -12.25 -3.94
N PHE A 289 15.67 -11.89 -4.00
CA PHE A 289 16.25 -11.07 -5.05
C PHE A 289 17.33 -11.84 -5.81
N CYS A 290 17.12 -12.04 -7.12
CA CYS A 290 18.10 -12.69 -7.99
C CYS A 290 19.14 -11.67 -8.47
N PHE A 291 20.43 -12.02 -8.41
CA PHE A 291 21.50 -11.14 -8.86
C PHE A 291 22.63 -11.92 -9.56
N GLN A 292 22.93 -11.48 -10.79
CA GLN A 292 24.09 -11.92 -11.54
C GLN A 292 25.18 -10.84 -11.47
N SER A 293 26.27 -11.17 -10.81
CA SER A 293 27.47 -10.35 -10.77
C SER A 293 28.36 -10.71 -11.97
N THR A 294 28.84 -9.70 -12.69
CA THR A 294 29.85 -9.82 -13.74
C THR A 294 30.95 -8.79 -13.45
N TYR A 295 32.20 -9.22 -13.40
CA TYR A 295 33.33 -8.40 -12.92
C TYR A 295 34.68 -8.83 -13.50
#